data_AF-I3YI99-F1
#
_entry.id   AF-I3YI99-F1
#
_cell.length_a   1.000
_cell.length_b   1.000
_cell.length_c   1.000
_cell.angle_alpha   90.00
_cell.angle_beta   90.00
_cell.angle_gamma   90.00
#
_symmetry.space_group_name_H-M   'P 1'
#
loop_
_entity.id
_entity.type
_entity.pdbx_description
1 polymer ?
#
loop_
_entity_poly.entity_id
_entity_poly.type
_entity_poly.pdbx_seq_one_letter_code
_entity_poly.pdbx_strand_id
1 'polypeptide(L)'
;MNITEILPGIHYVGVNDRTTTRFEGLWSLPHGVSYNAYLVADEKVALIDTVEEAFGSRLFENIRETIGDRPIDYLVVNHMEPDHSSSIRALRLLYPDIRIVGNAKTLQMIQGFYGIDTGTLEVKEGDTISLGAKTLSFYMAPMVHWPETMVTWCAEAGTLFSGDAFGTFGAIDGGITDSQLDPSRYWDEMRRYYACIVGKYGGPVQKALAKVRGLNPTTICSTHGPVWQRQIPQVMDIYDRLSRYEGEPGVVLAYGSMYGNTEQMAERIARELASRGVGPIVMYNLSFADESVVLRDVFRYDTLIVGAPTYNGGIYPPAARLLDLIAARCVPQRNFGWFGSFCWAGAAVRGMGEFAQRMKWEPICDPVEMKQGFSSGCHDFCSRFADGVAERFRR
;
A
#
# COMPACT_ATOMS: atom_id res chain seq x y z
N MET A 1 -5.83 -30.95 9.37
CA MET A 1 -5.22 -29.62 9.20
C MET A 1 -5.63 -28.80 10.40
N ASN A 2 -4.67 -28.42 11.23
CA ASN A 2 -4.89 -27.29 12.14
C ASN A 2 -5.14 -26.06 11.27
N ILE A 3 -6.01 -25.15 11.71
CA ILE A 3 -6.39 -23.94 10.95
C ILE A 3 -5.15 -23.15 10.49
N THR A 4 -4.06 -23.23 11.26
CA THR A 4 -2.80 -22.52 11.05
C THR A 4 -1.83 -23.17 10.05
N GLU A 5 -1.98 -24.44 9.68
CA GLU A 5 -1.07 -25.09 8.72
C GLU A 5 -1.51 -24.79 7.27
N ILE A 6 -0.71 -23.98 6.56
CA ILE A 6 -0.98 -23.54 5.18
C ILE A 6 -0.51 -24.60 4.18
N LEU A 7 0.68 -25.14 4.43
CA LEU A 7 1.32 -26.23 3.67
C LEU A 7 2.04 -27.14 4.67
N PRO A 8 2.39 -28.39 4.31
CA PRO A 8 3.11 -29.29 5.22
C PRO A 8 4.36 -28.67 5.84
N GLY A 9 4.34 -28.44 7.15
CA GLY A 9 5.44 -27.80 7.90
C GLY A 9 5.59 -26.29 7.67
N ILE A 10 4.62 -25.62 7.04
CA ILE A 10 4.57 -24.15 6.94
C ILE A 10 3.27 -23.67 7.60
N HIS A 11 3.43 -22.90 8.67
CA HIS A 11 2.33 -22.50 9.53
C HIS A 11 2.23 -20.99 9.64
N TYR A 12 1.00 -20.48 9.65
CA TYR A 12 0.67 -19.13 10.06
C TYR A 12 0.66 -19.02 11.59
N VAL A 13 1.46 -18.12 12.14
CA VAL A 13 1.48 -17.82 13.58
C VAL A 13 1.24 -16.34 13.89
N GLY A 14 0.86 -15.57 12.87
CA GLY A 14 0.52 -14.16 12.99
C GLY A 14 -0.77 -13.88 13.77
N VAL A 15 -1.17 -12.62 13.79
CA VAL A 15 -2.25 -12.11 14.64
C VAL A 15 -3.12 -11.10 13.90
N ASN A 16 -4.37 -11.01 14.31
CA ASN A 16 -5.25 -9.90 13.91
C ASN A 16 -5.23 -8.81 14.97
N ASP A 17 -5.03 -7.58 14.51
CA ASP A 17 -5.29 -6.36 15.23
C ASP A 17 -6.57 -5.71 14.71
N ARG A 18 -7.60 -5.70 15.56
CA ARG A 18 -8.91 -5.10 15.28
C ARG A 18 -9.15 -3.84 16.11
N THR A 19 -8.12 -3.36 16.80
CA THR A 19 -8.19 -2.29 17.78
C THR A 19 -7.44 -1.05 17.34
N THR A 20 -6.32 -1.21 16.63
CA THR A 20 -5.60 -0.07 16.06
C THR A 20 -6.44 0.58 14.96
N THR A 21 -6.64 1.88 15.09
CA THR A 21 -7.49 2.67 14.18
C THR A 21 -6.69 3.35 13.07
N ARG A 22 -5.36 3.45 13.22
CA ARG A 22 -4.47 4.05 12.23
C ARG A 22 -3.16 3.29 12.07
N PHE A 23 -2.82 2.93 10.85
CA PHE A 23 -1.51 2.39 10.45
C PHE A 23 -0.48 3.52 10.39
N GLU A 24 0.74 3.30 10.91
CA GLU A 24 1.80 4.33 11.09
C GLU A 24 1.31 5.58 11.88
N GLY A 25 0.21 5.46 12.64
CA GLY A 25 -0.47 6.62 13.24
C GLY A 25 -1.12 7.57 12.23
N LEU A 26 -1.16 7.21 10.94
CA LEU A 26 -1.58 8.08 9.83
C LEU A 26 -2.80 7.54 9.08
N TRP A 27 -2.68 6.37 8.45
CA TRP A 27 -3.70 5.82 7.52
C TRP A 27 -4.81 5.10 8.28
N SER A 28 -6.07 5.38 7.98
CA SER A 28 -7.18 4.73 8.69
C SER A 28 -7.21 3.22 8.51
N LEU A 29 -7.66 2.51 9.54
CA LEU A 29 -7.86 1.06 9.55
C LEU A 29 -9.30 0.72 9.97
N PRO A 30 -10.32 1.02 9.14
CA PRO A 30 -11.71 0.71 9.49
C PRO A 30 -11.98 -0.79 9.66
N HIS A 31 -11.12 -1.64 9.10
CA HIS A 31 -11.19 -3.10 9.19
C HIS A 31 -10.00 -3.71 9.95
N GLY A 32 -9.26 -2.90 10.71
CA GLY A 32 -8.03 -3.34 11.39
C GLY A 32 -6.91 -3.71 10.40
N VAL A 33 -5.96 -4.50 10.87
CA VAL A 33 -4.82 -5.03 10.10
C VAL A 33 -4.43 -6.40 10.65
N SER A 34 -3.78 -7.25 9.84
CA SER A 34 -3.12 -8.45 10.35
C SER A 34 -1.61 -8.25 10.34
N TYR A 35 -0.93 -8.74 11.38
CA TYR A 35 0.52 -8.86 11.43
C TYR A 35 0.87 -10.33 11.27
N ASN A 36 1.32 -10.69 10.08
CA ASN A 36 1.53 -12.07 9.69
C ASN A 36 2.98 -12.47 9.97
N ALA A 37 3.13 -13.57 10.69
CA ALA A 37 4.41 -14.24 10.89
C ALA A 37 4.24 -15.73 10.55
N TYR A 38 5.32 -16.37 10.10
CA TYR A 38 5.25 -17.74 9.58
C TYR A 38 6.31 -18.64 10.19
N LEU A 39 5.94 -19.86 10.57
CA LEU A 39 6.90 -20.90 10.95
C LEU A 39 7.15 -21.85 9.78
N VAL A 40 8.41 -22.10 9.48
CA VAL A 40 8.87 -23.19 8.63
C VAL A 40 9.47 -24.26 9.54
N ALA A 41 8.69 -25.28 9.84
CA ALA A 41 9.06 -26.40 10.68
C ALA A 41 9.59 -27.57 9.83
N ASP A 42 10.87 -27.87 10.00
CA ASP A 42 11.55 -29.02 9.39
C ASP A 42 12.44 -29.69 10.46
N GLU A 43 13.60 -30.26 10.13
CA GLU A 43 14.59 -30.67 11.13
C GLU A 43 14.99 -29.48 12.02
N LYS A 44 15.21 -28.33 11.39
CA LYS A 44 15.37 -27.01 12.01
C LYS A 44 14.11 -26.19 11.83
N VAL A 45 13.86 -25.26 12.76
CA VAL A 45 12.70 -24.37 12.73
C VAL A 45 13.15 -22.95 12.43
N ALA A 46 12.54 -22.33 11.43
CA ALA A 46 12.70 -20.91 11.15
C ALA A 46 11.38 -20.17 11.39
N LEU A 47 11.43 -19.06 12.13
CA LEU A 47 10.37 -18.06 12.19
C LEU A 47 10.69 -16.98 11.16
N ILE A 48 9.71 -16.64 10.32
CA ILE A 48 9.79 -15.59 9.31
C ILE A 48 8.99 -14.39 9.80
N ASP A 49 9.71 -13.30 10.04
CA ASP A 49 9.24 -12.04 10.63
C ASP A 49 8.56 -12.23 12.01
N THR A 50 8.21 -11.12 12.66
CA THR A 50 7.49 -11.13 13.94
C THR A 50 6.21 -10.28 13.83
N VAL A 51 5.70 -9.79 14.95
CA VAL A 51 4.53 -8.93 15.01
C VAL A 51 4.82 -7.70 15.86
N GLU A 52 3.92 -6.73 15.84
CA GLU A 52 3.95 -5.57 16.71
C GLU A 52 3.95 -6.00 18.20
N GLU A 53 4.74 -5.30 19.02
CA GLU A 53 5.07 -5.68 20.41
C GLU A 53 3.83 -5.90 21.29
N ALA A 54 2.76 -5.11 21.13
CA ALA A 54 1.52 -5.30 21.89
C ALA A 54 0.83 -6.63 21.58
N PHE A 55 1.19 -7.30 20.49
CA PHE A 55 0.71 -8.63 20.11
C PHE A 55 1.73 -9.75 20.30
N GLY A 56 2.92 -9.45 20.83
CA GLY A 56 4.02 -10.42 20.97
C GLY A 56 3.67 -11.65 21.82
N SER A 57 2.84 -11.49 22.86
CA SER A 57 2.38 -12.63 23.68
C SER A 57 1.51 -13.61 22.88
N ARG A 58 0.66 -13.10 21.99
CA ARG A 58 -0.21 -13.90 21.12
C ARG A 58 0.59 -14.63 20.04
N LEU A 59 1.60 -13.97 19.46
CA LEU A 59 2.56 -14.64 18.55
C LEU A 59 3.21 -15.84 19.25
N PHE A 60 3.67 -15.65 20.49
CA PHE A 60 4.31 -16.73 21.25
C PHE A 60 3.36 -17.89 21.57
N GLU A 61 2.10 -17.61 21.92
CA GLU A 61 1.08 -18.64 22.11
C GLU A 61 0.87 -19.46 20.83
N ASN A 62 0.74 -18.79 19.67
CA ASN A 62 0.59 -19.45 18.37
C ASN A 62 1.80 -20.32 18.01
N ILE A 63 3.02 -19.83 18.29
CA ILE A 63 4.25 -20.60 18.10
C ILE A 63 4.22 -21.87 18.95
N ARG A 64 3.94 -21.75 20.25
CA ARG A 64 3.90 -22.88 21.17
C ARG A 64 2.82 -23.90 20.78
N GLU A 65 1.64 -23.45 20.35
CA GLU A 65 0.60 -24.35 19.85
C GLU A 65 1.06 -25.15 18.61
N THR A 66 1.93 -24.55 17.79
CA THR A 66 2.41 -25.15 16.53
C THR A 66 3.56 -26.13 16.75
N ILE A 67 4.57 -25.76 17.55
CA ILE A 67 5.82 -26.55 17.68
C ILE A 67 6.10 -27.05 19.10
N GLY A 68 5.22 -26.77 20.07
CA GLY A 68 5.43 -27.10 21.48
C GLY A 68 6.66 -26.38 22.03
N ASP A 69 7.55 -27.15 22.67
CA ASP A 69 8.79 -26.66 23.28
C ASP A 69 10.01 -26.79 22.36
N ARG A 70 9.81 -27.09 21.07
CA ARG A 70 10.92 -27.14 20.12
C ARG A 70 11.63 -25.78 20.06
N PRO A 71 12.98 -25.75 19.97
CA PRO A 71 13.70 -24.50 19.77
C PRO A 71 13.37 -23.92 18.40
N ILE A 72 13.52 -22.60 18.28
CA ILE A 72 13.56 -21.91 16.99
C ILE A 72 15.03 -21.66 16.68
N ASP A 73 15.53 -22.26 15.60
CA ASP A 73 16.93 -22.13 15.19
C ASP A 73 17.21 -20.77 14.54
N TYR A 74 16.25 -20.25 13.77
CA TYR A 74 16.41 -19.02 12.99
C TYR A 74 15.20 -18.08 13.12
N LEU A 75 15.48 -16.79 13.30
CA LEU A 75 14.54 -15.71 13.04
C LEU A 75 14.98 -15.00 11.77
N VAL A 76 14.26 -15.19 10.67
CA VAL A 76 14.49 -14.47 9.41
C VAL A 76 13.72 -13.15 9.46
N VAL A 77 14.42 -12.03 9.28
CA VAL A 77 13.81 -10.69 9.27
C VAL A 77 13.89 -10.12 7.85
N ASN A 78 12.79 -10.21 7.12
CA ASN A 78 12.67 -9.70 5.75
C ASN A 78 12.56 -8.16 5.73
N HIS A 79 11.97 -7.57 6.77
CA HIS A 79 11.62 -6.14 6.84
C HIS A 79 11.72 -5.63 8.28
N MET A 80 12.26 -4.42 8.49
CA MET A 80 12.57 -3.89 9.83
C MET A 80 11.52 -2.92 10.39
N GLU A 81 10.41 -2.71 9.70
CA GLU A 81 9.37 -1.85 10.26
C GLU A 81 8.86 -2.39 11.61
N PRO A 82 8.65 -1.54 12.64
CA PRO A 82 8.35 -2.01 13.99
C PRO A 82 7.08 -2.85 14.11
N ASP A 83 6.14 -2.73 13.20
CA ASP A 83 4.90 -3.52 13.21
C ASP A 83 5.12 -5.02 12.89
N HIS A 84 6.29 -5.39 12.37
CA HIS A 84 6.73 -6.80 12.21
C HIS A 84 8.04 -7.13 12.90
N SER A 85 8.72 -6.15 13.51
CA SER A 85 10.05 -6.35 14.11
C SER A 85 10.13 -6.03 15.61
N SER A 86 9.15 -5.33 16.18
CA SER A 86 9.25 -4.88 17.58
C SER A 86 9.18 -6.02 18.61
N SER A 87 8.60 -7.17 18.25
CA SER A 87 8.60 -8.36 19.10
C SER A 87 9.96 -9.09 19.16
N ILE A 88 10.96 -8.73 18.34
CA ILE A 88 12.27 -9.41 18.29
C ILE A 88 12.94 -9.46 19.67
N ARG A 89 12.88 -8.37 20.44
CA ARG A 89 13.51 -8.31 21.77
C ARG A 89 12.90 -9.32 22.74
N ALA A 90 11.57 -9.39 22.78
CA ALA A 90 10.85 -10.35 23.62
C ALA A 90 11.13 -11.79 23.17
N LEU A 91 11.13 -12.04 21.86
CA LEU A 91 11.43 -13.36 21.30
C LEU A 91 12.86 -13.82 21.66
N ARG A 92 13.85 -12.92 21.59
CA ARG A 92 15.25 -13.21 21.92
C ARG A 92 15.44 -13.59 23.40
N LEU A 93 14.63 -13.03 24.30
CA LEU A 93 14.65 -13.40 25.72
C LEU A 93 14.09 -14.82 25.96
N LEU A 94 13.09 -15.22 25.17
CA LEU A 94 12.45 -16.54 25.26
C LEU A 94 13.25 -17.63 24.55
N TYR A 95 13.91 -17.28 23.43
CA TYR A 95 14.76 -18.17 22.64
C TYR A 95 16.19 -17.59 22.58
N PRO A 96 16.99 -17.71 23.67
CA PRO A 96 18.30 -17.08 23.77
C PRO A 96 19.36 -17.62 22.80
N ASP A 97 19.10 -18.77 22.17
CA ASP A 97 19.99 -19.40 21.19
C ASP A 97 19.57 -19.16 19.72
N ILE A 98 18.43 -18.50 19.48
CA ILE A 98 17.93 -18.23 18.12
C ILE A 98 18.96 -17.43 17.30
N ARG A 99 19.19 -17.77 16.04
CA ARG A 99 20.04 -16.92 15.18
C ARG A 99 19.17 -15.96 14.37
N ILE A 100 19.41 -14.66 14.53
CA ILE A 100 18.68 -13.62 13.79
C ILE A 100 19.35 -13.43 12.43
N VAL A 101 18.62 -13.74 11.37
CA VAL A 101 19.07 -13.74 9.98
C VAL A 101 18.54 -12.50 9.28
N GLY A 102 19.42 -11.74 8.64
CA GLY A 102 19.09 -10.54 7.88
C GLY A 102 20.27 -10.10 7.03
N ASN A 103 20.06 -9.15 6.12
CA ASN A 103 21.20 -8.56 5.41
C ASN A 103 21.94 -7.53 6.28
N ALA A 104 23.06 -7.02 5.79
CA ALA A 104 23.88 -6.06 6.53
C ALA A 104 23.10 -4.83 7.06
N LYS A 105 22.11 -4.33 6.30
CA LYS A 105 21.27 -3.19 6.72
C LYS A 105 20.25 -3.62 7.77
N THR A 106 19.64 -4.79 7.60
CA THR A 106 18.74 -5.39 8.60
C THR A 106 19.44 -5.49 9.96
N LEU A 107 20.66 -6.04 9.98
CA LEU A 107 21.43 -6.21 11.22
C LEU A 107 21.83 -4.88 11.85
N GLN A 108 22.20 -3.88 11.03
CA GLN A 108 22.46 -2.52 11.50
C GLN A 108 21.23 -1.91 12.17
N MET A 109 20.03 -2.09 11.59
CA MET A 109 18.78 -1.58 12.16
C MET A 109 18.37 -2.34 13.42
N ILE A 110 18.57 -3.66 13.47
CA ILE A 110 18.35 -4.45 14.69
C ILE A 110 19.20 -3.93 15.84
N GLN A 111 20.48 -3.64 15.58
CA GLN A 111 21.35 -3.04 16.59
C GLN A 111 20.84 -1.65 16.99
N GLY A 112 20.43 -0.82 16.03
CA GLY A 112 19.97 0.55 16.29
C GLY A 112 18.63 0.63 17.05
N PHE A 113 17.65 -0.19 16.70
CA PHE A 113 16.31 -0.18 17.32
C PHE A 113 16.27 -0.98 18.62
N TYR A 114 16.96 -2.12 18.66
CA TYR A 114 16.76 -3.10 19.74
C TYR A 114 18.04 -3.41 20.54
N GLY A 115 19.19 -2.86 20.16
CA GLY A 115 20.46 -3.07 20.86
C GLY A 115 20.99 -4.49 20.75
N ILE A 116 20.58 -5.24 19.72
CA ILE A 116 21.01 -6.64 19.52
C ILE A 116 22.10 -6.68 18.44
N ASP A 117 23.29 -7.16 18.81
CA ASP A 117 24.46 -7.26 17.94
C ASP A 117 25.13 -8.65 17.97
N THR A 118 24.57 -9.60 18.72
CA THR A 118 25.06 -10.98 18.86
C THR A 118 24.02 -12.00 18.45
N GLY A 119 24.47 -13.22 18.13
CA GLY A 119 23.57 -14.27 17.63
C GLY A 119 22.94 -13.91 16.29
N THR A 120 23.62 -13.11 15.47
CA THR A 120 23.16 -12.69 14.16
C THR A 120 23.84 -13.49 13.05
N LEU A 121 23.21 -13.54 11.88
CA LEU A 121 23.72 -14.15 10.66
C LEU A 121 23.42 -13.22 9.49
N GLU A 122 24.47 -12.68 8.87
CA GLU A 122 24.32 -11.88 7.66
C GLU A 122 24.07 -12.79 6.45
N VAL A 123 23.10 -12.42 5.61
CA VAL A 123 22.84 -13.05 4.31
C VAL A 123 22.91 -12.03 3.17
N LYS A 124 23.35 -12.50 2.00
CA LYS A 124 23.46 -11.74 0.75
C LYS A 124 22.49 -12.29 -0.30
N GLU A 125 22.38 -11.59 -1.42
CA GLU A 125 21.57 -12.04 -2.56
C GLU A 125 21.98 -13.45 -3.00
N GLY A 126 21.02 -14.38 -3.01
CA GLY A 126 21.21 -15.76 -3.42
C GLY A 126 21.79 -16.69 -2.35
N ASP A 127 22.14 -16.18 -1.17
CA ASP A 127 22.55 -17.03 -0.05
C ASP A 127 21.40 -17.93 0.40
N THR A 128 21.75 -19.06 1.02
CA THR A 128 20.78 -20.08 1.44
C THR A 128 21.04 -20.61 2.84
N ILE A 129 19.97 -21.09 3.49
CA ILE A 129 20.01 -21.82 4.76
C ILE A 129 19.15 -23.08 4.62
N SER A 130 19.77 -24.25 4.80
CA SER A 130 19.05 -25.52 4.88
C SER A 130 18.44 -25.71 6.27
N LEU A 131 17.16 -26.11 6.28
CA LEU A 131 16.41 -26.49 7.48
C LEU A 131 16.28 -28.02 7.63
N GLY A 132 16.83 -28.81 6.71
CA GLY A 132 16.52 -30.23 6.57
C GLY A 132 16.01 -30.50 5.15
N ALA A 133 14.74 -30.87 5.01
CA ALA A 133 14.13 -31.12 3.70
C ALA A 133 13.78 -29.83 2.92
N LYS A 134 13.74 -28.67 3.60
CA LYS A 134 13.49 -27.35 2.99
C LYS A 134 14.73 -26.46 3.06
N THR A 135 14.86 -25.58 2.07
CA THR A 135 15.93 -24.58 2.00
C THR A 135 15.34 -23.18 1.84
N LEU A 136 15.80 -22.24 2.67
CA LEU A 136 15.47 -20.83 2.53
C LEU A 136 16.52 -20.14 1.68
N SER A 137 16.10 -19.41 0.64
CA SER A 137 16.96 -18.60 -0.23
C SER A 137 16.58 -17.12 -0.15
N PHE A 138 17.55 -16.21 -0.09
CA PHE A 138 17.29 -14.79 0.17
C PHE A 138 17.51 -13.91 -1.08
N TYR A 139 16.58 -13.01 -1.37
CA TYR A 139 16.66 -12.09 -2.51
C TYR A 139 16.40 -10.66 -2.06
N MET A 140 17.30 -9.73 -2.40
CA MET A 140 17.17 -8.35 -1.94
C MET A 140 16.11 -7.60 -2.74
N ALA A 141 15.26 -6.85 -2.03
CA ALA A 141 14.19 -6.02 -2.59
C ALA A 141 14.25 -4.60 -2.00
N PRO A 142 15.40 -3.90 -2.11
CA PRO A 142 15.61 -2.63 -1.42
C PRO A 142 14.60 -1.57 -1.92
N MET A 143 14.10 -0.78 -0.98
CA MET A 143 13.05 0.22 -1.16
C MET A 143 11.70 -0.37 -1.58
N VAL A 144 11.40 -1.61 -1.20
CA VAL A 144 10.06 -2.21 -1.30
C VAL A 144 9.54 -2.54 0.10
N HIS A 145 9.40 -1.60 1.03
CA HIS A 145 9.47 -0.13 0.87
C HIS A 145 10.60 0.52 1.69
N TRP A 146 11.40 -0.25 2.42
CA TRP A 146 12.55 0.21 3.21
C TRP A 146 13.88 -0.27 2.59
N PRO A 147 15.02 0.38 2.91
CA PRO A 147 16.29 0.13 2.22
C PRO A 147 16.90 -1.27 2.47
N GLU A 148 16.51 -1.94 3.54
CA GLU A 148 16.94 -3.29 3.94
C GLU A 148 16.01 -4.40 3.48
N THR A 149 14.85 -4.09 2.91
CA THR A 149 13.88 -5.13 2.60
C THR A 149 14.47 -6.24 1.71
N MET A 150 14.21 -7.48 2.10
CA MET A 150 14.50 -8.70 1.34
C MET A 150 13.29 -9.62 1.34
N VAL A 151 13.29 -10.62 0.45
CA VAL A 151 12.27 -11.68 0.42
C VAL A 151 12.94 -13.04 0.60
N THR A 152 12.20 -13.98 1.17
CA THR A 152 12.68 -15.34 1.42
C THR A 152 11.89 -16.34 0.57
N TRP A 153 12.60 -17.21 -0.13
CA TRP A 153 12.04 -18.21 -1.03
C TRP A 153 12.32 -19.62 -0.52
N CYS A 154 11.28 -20.46 -0.45
CA CYS A 154 11.39 -21.89 -0.21
C CYS A 154 10.93 -22.64 -1.46
N ALA A 155 11.89 -23.12 -2.25
CA ALA A 155 11.63 -23.74 -3.54
C ALA A 155 10.86 -25.05 -3.42
N GLU A 156 11.19 -25.86 -2.41
CA GLU A 156 10.61 -27.18 -2.18
C GLU A 156 9.11 -27.11 -1.86
N ALA A 157 8.65 -25.98 -1.30
CA ALA A 157 7.25 -25.71 -1.01
C ALA A 157 6.60 -24.70 -1.98
N GLY A 158 7.34 -24.18 -2.97
CA GLY A 158 6.85 -23.14 -3.87
C GLY A 158 6.39 -21.85 -3.16
N THR A 159 6.98 -21.55 -1.99
CA THR A 159 6.50 -20.49 -1.08
C THR A 159 7.43 -19.29 -1.04
N LEU A 160 6.87 -18.10 -1.29
CA LEU A 160 7.54 -16.82 -1.16
C LEU A 160 7.05 -16.10 0.10
N PHE A 161 7.96 -15.79 1.01
CA PHE A 161 7.73 -14.85 2.12
C PHE A 161 8.18 -13.47 1.67
N SER A 162 7.22 -12.57 1.42
CA SER A 162 7.41 -11.37 0.61
C SER A 162 7.62 -10.08 1.40
N GLY A 163 7.68 -10.16 2.73
CA GLY A 163 7.56 -8.97 3.58
C GLY A 163 6.26 -8.24 3.28
N ASP A 164 6.32 -6.91 3.25
CA ASP A 164 5.17 -6.05 2.95
C ASP A 164 4.68 -6.12 1.51
N ALA A 165 5.52 -6.59 0.59
CA ALA A 165 5.09 -6.78 -0.79
C ALA A 165 3.92 -7.77 -0.85
N PHE A 166 2.93 -7.45 -1.67
CA PHE A 166 1.65 -8.18 -1.81
C PHE A 166 0.73 -8.12 -0.58
N GLY A 167 1.09 -7.32 0.43
CA GLY A 167 0.26 -7.06 1.59
C GLY A 167 -0.97 -6.22 1.29
N THR A 168 -1.94 -6.28 2.21
CA THR A 168 -3.18 -5.50 2.17
C THR A 168 -3.51 -4.99 3.56
N PHE A 169 -4.21 -3.84 3.66
CA PHE A 169 -4.85 -3.46 4.90
C PHE A 169 -6.05 -4.37 5.21
N GLY A 170 -6.48 -4.40 6.47
CA GLY A 170 -7.59 -5.21 6.96
C GLY A 170 -7.13 -6.45 7.71
N ALA A 171 -7.71 -6.69 8.88
CA ALA A 171 -7.59 -7.96 9.59
C ALA A 171 -8.19 -9.10 8.75
N ILE A 172 -7.68 -10.32 8.89
CA ILE A 172 -8.19 -11.52 8.20
C ILE A 172 -9.39 -12.13 8.93
N ASP A 173 -10.47 -12.48 8.20
CA ASP A 173 -11.69 -13.01 8.79
C ASP A 173 -11.76 -14.54 8.69
N GLY A 174 -11.56 -15.23 9.82
CA GLY A 174 -11.72 -16.67 9.96
C GLY A 174 -10.63 -17.49 9.26
N GLY A 175 -10.52 -17.38 7.93
CA GLY A 175 -9.51 -18.02 7.10
C GLY A 175 -8.22 -17.20 6.98
N ILE A 176 -7.15 -17.88 6.54
CA ILE A 176 -5.82 -17.31 6.32
C ILE A 176 -5.51 -17.19 4.83
N THR A 177 -5.91 -18.17 4.04
CA THR A 177 -5.62 -18.23 2.60
C THR A 177 -6.76 -17.67 1.77
N ASP A 178 -6.44 -17.16 0.57
CA ASP A 178 -7.43 -16.72 -0.44
C ASP A 178 -8.37 -17.83 -0.95
N SER A 179 -8.12 -19.09 -0.56
CA SER A 179 -9.00 -20.24 -0.78
C SER A 179 -10.02 -20.46 0.35
N GLN A 180 -9.74 -19.93 1.55
CA GLN A 180 -10.58 -20.04 2.74
C GLN A 180 -11.49 -18.81 2.96
N LEU A 181 -11.15 -17.66 2.37
CA LEU A 181 -11.88 -16.40 2.52
C LEU A 181 -12.35 -15.84 1.17
N ASP A 182 -13.27 -14.88 1.21
CA ASP A 182 -13.62 -14.08 0.04
C ASP A 182 -12.58 -12.95 -0.15
N PRO A 183 -11.80 -12.97 -1.25
CA PRO A 183 -10.76 -11.97 -1.47
C PRO A 183 -11.30 -10.61 -1.92
N SER A 184 -12.61 -10.50 -2.21
CA SER A 184 -13.22 -9.31 -2.84
C SER A 184 -12.85 -7.99 -2.17
N ARG A 185 -12.92 -7.91 -0.84
CA ARG A 185 -12.59 -6.69 -0.09
C ARG A 185 -11.11 -6.30 -0.12
N TYR A 186 -10.22 -7.26 -0.32
CA TYR A 186 -8.79 -7.02 -0.25
C TYR A 186 -8.21 -6.43 -1.53
N TRP A 187 -8.95 -6.43 -2.65
CA TRP A 187 -8.46 -5.83 -3.90
C TRP A 187 -8.29 -4.32 -3.81
N ASP A 188 -9.24 -3.64 -3.16
CA ASP A 188 -9.14 -2.21 -2.94
C ASP A 188 -8.18 -1.90 -1.79
N GLU A 189 -8.13 -2.74 -0.75
CA GLU A 189 -7.16 -2.58 0.34
C GLU A 189 -5.71 -2.85 -0.11
N MET A 190 -5.48 -3.72 -1.09
CA MET A 190 -4.17 -3.91 -1.72
C MET A 190 -3.72 -2.67 -2.47
N ARG A 191 -4.61 -2.09 -3.28
CA ARG A 191 -4.35 -0.81 -3.97
C ARG A 191 -4.11 0.30 -2.97
N ARG A 192 -4.87 0.33 -1.86
CA ARG A 192 -4.75 1.33 -0.80
C ARG A 192 -3.43 1.19 -0.05
N TYR A 193 -3.05 -0.03 0.33
CA TYR A 193 -1.76 -0.34 0.94
C TYR A 193 -0.62 0.09 0.02
N TYR A 194 -0.66 -0.32 -1.25
CA TYR A 194 0.34 0.07 -2.24
C TYR A 194 0.43 1.59 -2.35
N ALA A 195 -0.69 2.29 -2.58
CA ALA A 195 -0.70 3.74 -2.74
C ALA A 195 -0.17 4.46 -1.49
N CYS A 196 -0.51 3.99 -0.29
CA CYS A 196 -0.12 4.64 0.96
C CYS A 196 1.35 4.40 1.31
N ILE A 197 1.83 3.17 1.17
CA ILE A 197 3.11 2.70 1.75
C ILE A 197 4.20 2.57 0.67
N VAL A 198 3.88 1.90 -0.44
CA VAL A 198 4.87 1.49 -1.45
C VAL A 198 4.94 2.46 -2.64
N GLY A 199 3.90 3.26 -2.87
CA GLY A 199 3.59 3.92 -4.13
C GLY A 199 4.63 4.92 -4.65
N LYS A 200 5.63 5.28 -3.84
CA LYS A 200 6.79 6.06 -4.27
C LYS A 200 7.81 5.25 -5.07
N TYR A 201 7.85 3.95 -4.85
CA TYR A 201 8.96 3.08 -5.22
C TYR A 201 8.63 2.17 -6.41
N GLY A 202 7.87 2.67 -7.39
CA GLY A 202 7.50 1.90 -8.59
C GLY A 202 8.70 1.26 -9.31
N GLY A 203 9.80 2.00 -9.51
CA GLY A 203 11.02 1.47 -10.12
C GLY A 203 11.66 0.30 -9.33
N PRO A 204 11.94 0.45 -8.03
CA PRO A 204 12.32 -0.67 -7.16
C PRO A 204 11.37 -1.86 -7.21
N VAL A 205 10.05 -1.65 -7.17
CA VAL A 205 9.05 -2.71 -7.26
C VAL A 205 9.14 -3.47 -8.57
N GLN A 206 9.30 -2.78 -9.71
CA GLN A 206 9.47 -3.42 -11.02
C GLN A 206 10.70 -4.35 -11.06
N LYS A 207 11.80 -3.96 -10.42
CA LYS A 207 13.01 -4.80 -10.31
C LYS A 207 12.76 -6.02 -9.43
N ALA A 208 12.06 -5.85 -8.30
CA ALA A 208 11.71 -6.96 -7.41
C ALA A 208 10.76 -7.95 -8.09
N LEU A 209 9.72 -7.46 -8.79
CA LEU A 209 8.78 -8.28 -9.57
C LEU A 209 9.49 -9.10 -10.64
N ALA A 210 10.49 -8.53 -11.34
CA ALA A 210 11.26 -9.27 -12.33
C ALA A 210 11.99 -10.48 -11.74
N LYS A 211 12.53 -10.35 -10.51
CA LYS A 211 13.13 -11.48 -9.79
C LYS A 211 12.08 -12.51 -9.38
N VAL A 212 11.00 -12.05 -8.72
CA VAL A 212 9.95 -12.93 -8.18
C VAL A 212 9.26 -13.74 -9.27
N ARG A 213 9.03 -13.15 -10.46
CA ARG A 213 8.48 -13.87 -11.63
C ARG A 213 9.33 -15.08 -12.02
N GLY A 214 10.65 -15.00 -11.90
CA GLY A 214 11.54 -16.12 -12.18
C GLY A 214 11.44 -17.28 -11.17
N LEU A 215 10.94 -17.00 -9.97
CA LEU A 215 10.78 -18.00 -8.90
C LEU A 215 9.50 -18.85 -9.07
N ASN A 216 8.51 -18.34 -9.82
CA ASN A 216 7.21 -18.99 -10.04
C ASN A 216 6.51 -19.44 -8.74
N PRO A 217 6.22 -18.52 -7.80
CA PRO A 217 5.58 -18.87 -6.54
C PRO A 217 4.19 -19.48 -6.74
N THR A 218 3.88 -20.54 -5.99
CA THR A 218 2.54 -21.13 -5.88
C THR A 218 1.85 -20.73 -4.57
N THR A 219 2.59 -20.14 -3.63
CA THR A 219 2.07 -19.53 -2.40
C THR A 219 2.86 -18.26 -2.08
N ILE A 220 2.16 -17.16 -1.81
CA ILE A 220 2.75 -15.89 -1.37
C ILE A 220 2.26 -15.54 0.03
N CYS A 221 3.22 -15.36 0.94
CA CYS A 221 3.05 -15.09 2.36
C CYS A 221 3.57 -13.68 2.67
N SER A 222 2.69 -12.68 2.66
CA SER A 222 3.01 -11.29 3.02
C SER A 222 2.86 -11.05 4.51
N THR A 223 3.51 -10.02 5.03
CA THR A 223 3.41 -9.58 6.44
C THR A 223 2.03 -9.01 6.81
N HIS A 224 1.18 -8.73 5.82
CA HIS A 224 -0.21 -8.29 6.02
C HIS A 224 -1.19 -8.96 5.07
N GLY A 225 -2.44 -9.14 5.54
CA GLY A 225 -3.55 -9.62 4.75
C GLY A 225 -3.55 -11.12 4.49
N PRO A 226 -4.31 -11.59 3.49
CA PRO A 226 -4.41 -13.00 3.14
C PRO A 226 -3.10 -13.60 2.59
N VAL A 227 -2.93 -14.90 2.79
CA VAL A 227 -1.97 -15.71 2.03
C VAL A 227 -2.55 -16.02 0.65
N TRP A 228 -1.81 -15.71 -0.41
CA TRP A 228 -2.27 -15.87 -1.79
C TRP A 228 -1.83 -17.21 -2.36
N GLN A 229 -2.77 -17.98 -2.90
CA GLN A 229 -2.53 -19.26 -3.56
C GLN A 229 -3.27 -19.33 -4.90
N ARG A 230 -4.56 -18.97 -4.91
CA ARG A 230 -5.42 -19.02 -6.10
C ARG A 230 -5.28 -17.78 -6.97
N GLN A 231 -5.13 -16.63 -6.35
CA GLN A 231 -5.22 -15.33 -7.02
C GLN A 231 -3.86 -14.67 -7.26
N ILE A 232 -2.77 -15.43 -7.17
CA ILE A 232 -1.40 -14.95 -7.44
C ILE A 232 -1.29 -14.16 -8.76
N PRO A 233 -1.87 -14.62 -9.90
CA PRO A 233 -1.81 -13.83 -11.14
C PRO A 233 -2.39 -12.43 -11.00
N GLN A 234 -3.51 -12.27 -10.31
CA GLN A 234 -4.16 -10.98 -10.10
C GLN A 234 -3.38 -10.09 -9.12
N VAL A 235 -2.84 -10.67 -8.05
CA VAL A 235 -1.98 -9.97 -7.07
C VAL A 235 -0.74 -9.39 -7.74
N MET A 236 -0.08 -10.21 -8.58
CA MET A 236 1.10 -9.81 -9.34
C MET A 236 0.77 -8.74 -10.40
N ASP A 237 -0.37 -8.85 -11.08
CA ASP A 237 -0.83 -7.87 -12.06
C ASP A 237 -1.11 -6.51 -11.42
N ILE A 238 -1.82 -6.49 -10.27
CA ILE A 238 -2.08 -5.25 -9.52
C ILE A 238 -0.76 -4.55 -9.18
N TYR A 239 0.19 -5.27 -8.60
CA TYR A 239 1.50 -4.69 -8.25
C TYR A 239 2.27 -4.21 -9.48
N ASP A 240 2.26 -4.95 -10.60
CA ASP A 240 2.93 -4.56 -11.84
C ASP A 240 2.35 -3.27 -12.42
N ARG A 241 1.02 -3.19 -12.57
CA ARG A 241 0.33 -2.01 -13.11
C ARG A 241 0.53 -0.79 -12.22
N LEU A 242 0.34 -0.93 -10.91
CA LEU A 242 0.51 0.16 -9.96
C LEU A 242 1.95 0.68 -9.92
N SER A 243 2.95 -0.20 -10.00
CA SER A 243 4.36 0.21 -10.00
C SER A 243 4.86 0.79 -11.32
N ARG A 244 4.14 0.54 -12.42
CA ARG A 244 4.27 1.27 -13.69
C ARG A 244 3.51 2.58 -13.68
N TYR A 245 2.72 2.84 -12.63
CA TYR A 245 1.75 3.93 -12.55
C TYR A 245 0.76 3.89 -13.72
N GLU A 246 0.43 2.70 -14.22
CA GLU A 246 -0.53 2.52 -15.31
C GLU A 246 -1.96 2.65 -14.74
N GLY A 247 -2.59 3.80 -14.97
CA GLY A 247 -3.97 4.03 -14.56
C GLY A 247 -4.96 3.25 -15.42
N GLU A 248 -6.00 2.71 -14.81
CA GLU A 248 -7.23 2.27 -15.47
C GLU A 248 -7.95 3.50 -16.06
N PRO A 249 -8.62 3.37 -17.23
CA PRO A 249 -9.50 4.42 -17.72
C PRO A 249 -10.56 4.76 -16.66
N GLY A 250 -10.63 6.02 -16.27
CA GLY A 250 -11.60 6.50 -15.30
C GLY A 250 -11.17 7.80 -14.64
N VAL A 251 -12.07 8.42 -13.88
CA VAL A 251 -11.91 9.77 -13.35
C VAL A 251 -12.04 9.78 -11.84
N VAL A 252 -11.02 10.31 -11.16
CA VAL A 252 -11.13 10.80 -9.78
C VAL A 252 -11.47 12.28 -9.82
N LEU A 253 -12.65 12.65 -9.35
CA LEU A 253 -13.03 14.04 -9.16
C LEU A 253 -13.03 14.35 -7.66
N ALA A 254 -11.94 14.95 -7.18
CA ALA A 254 -11.75 15.28 -5.78
C ALA A 254 -11.89 16.79 -5.58
N TYR A 255 -12.80 17.22 -4.71
CA TYR A 255 -13.04 18.65 -4.48
C TYR A 255 -13.15 19.01 -3.01
N GLY A 256 -12.75 20.24 -2.66
CA GLY A 256 -13.10 20.87 -1.39
C GLY A 256 -14.16 21.94 -1.59
N SER A 257 -15.00 22.19 -0.57
CA SER A 257 -16.05 23.22 -0.63
C SER A 257 -16.44 23.65 0.78
N MET A 258 -16.45 24.97 1.04
CA MET A 258 -16.89 25.52 2.34
C MET A 258 -18.40 25.70 2.41
N TYR A 259 -19.02 26.19 1.33
CA TYR A 259 -20.41 26.66 1.29
C TYR A 259 -21.20 26.12 0.08
N GLY A 260 -20.76 25.02 -0.51
CA GLY A 260 -21.48 24.35 -1.61
C GLY A 260 -21.26 24.94 -3.02
N ASN A 261 -20.54 26.06 -3.18
CA ASN A 261 -20.33 26.68 -4.50
C ASN A 261 -19.39 25.86 -5.40
N THR A 262 -18.21 25.47 -4.89
CA THR A 262 -17.29 24.57 -5.63
C THR A 262 -17.89 23.19 -5.82
N GLU A 263 -18.70 22.73 -4.86
CA GLU A 263 -19.44 21.46 -4.95
C GLU A 263 -20.45 21.45 -6.10
N GLN A 264 -21.29 22.49 -6.23
CA GLN A 264 -22.21 22.60 -7.37
C GLN A 264 -21.48 22.60 -8.72
N MET A 265 -20.29 23.20 -8.76
CA MET A 265 -19.42 23.15 -9.94
C MET A 265 -18.88 21.75 -10.20
N ALA A 266 -18.42 21.03 -9.16
CA ALA A 266 -17.99 19.64 -9.23
C ALA A 266 -19.09 18.72 -9.77
N GLU A 267 -20.30 18.83 -9.21
CA GLU A 267 -21.51 18.13 -9.64
C GLU A 267 -21.85 18.40 -11.09
N ARG A 268 -21.77 19.66 -11.53
CA ARG A 268 -22.02 20.01 -12.92
C ARG A 268 -20.99 19.40 -13.85
N ILE A 269 -19.70 19.52 -13.53
CA ILE A 269 -18.61 18.93 -14.32
C ILE A 269 -18.80 17.41 -14.43
N ALA A 270 -19.09 16.71 -13.32
CA ALA A 270 -19.34 15.27 -13.34
C ALA A 270 -20.49 14.87 -14.26
N ARG A 271 -21.62 15.60 -14.23
CA ARG A 271 -22.76 15.34 -15.12
C ARG A 271 -22.42 15.58 -16.59
N GLU A 272 -21.66 16.62 -16.90
CA GLU A 272 -21.22 16.94 -18.25
C GLU A 272 -20.22 15.90 -18.79
N LEU A 273 -19.33 15.38 -17.94
CA LEU A 273 -18.43 14.27 -18.30
C LEU A 273 -19.22 12.99 -18.59
N ALA A 274 -20.13 12.62 -17.69
CA ALA A 274 -20.97 11.43 -17.84
C ALA A 274 -21.85 11.49 -19.10
N SER A 275 -22.43 12.66 -19.42
CA SER A 275 -23.25 12.82 -20.65
C SER A 275 -22.43 12.66 -21.94
N ARG A 276 -21.10 12.78 -21.86
CA ARG A 276 -20.14 12.56 -22.96
C ARG A 276 -19.56 11.14 -22.99
N GLY A 277 -20.01 10.26 -22.10
CA GLY A 277 -19.50 8.89 -21.98
C GLY A 277 -18.15 8.79 -21.28
N VAL A 278 -17.69 9.83 -20.59
CA VAL A 278 -16.47 9.78 -19.77
C VAL A 278 -16.79 9.10 -18.44
N GLY A 279 -16.12 7.99 -18.14
CA GLY A 279 -16.28 7.27 -16.89
C GLY A 279 -15.50 5.94 -16.85
N PRO A 280 -15.55 5.20 -15.73
CA PRO A 280 -16.29 5.50 -14.50
C PRO A 280 -15.77 6.76 -13.77
N ILE A 281 -16.64 7.44 -13.03
CA ILE A 281 -16.29 8.64 -12.24
C ILE A 281 -16.48 8.30 -10.76
N VAL A 282 -15.44 8.51 -9.95
CA VAL A 282 -15.51 8.51 -8.48
C VAL A 282 -15.34 9.93 -7.97
N MET A 283 -16.27 10.38 -7.11
CA MET A 283 -16.29 11.74 -6.58
C MET A 283 -15.99 11.77 -5.09
N TYR A 284 -15.12 12.69 -4.67
CA TYR A 284 -14.72 12.85 -3.27
C TYR A 284 -14.86 14.29 -2.79
N ASN A 285 -15.59 14.50 -1.69
CA ASN A 285 -15.50 15.74 -0.92
C ASN A 285 -14.34 15.62 0.08
N LEU A 286 -13.24 16.29 -0.22
CA LEU A 286 -11.99 16.26 0.56
C LEU A 286 -12.12 16.81 1.97
N SER A 287 -13.22 17.50 2.29
CA SER A 287 -13.43 18.05 3.65
C SER A 287 -13.64 16.95 4.70
N PHE A 288 -13.97 15.72 4.29
CA PHE A 288 -14.16 14.58 5.19
C PHE A 288 -13.79 13.22 4.58
N ALA A 289 -13.59 13.13 3.26
CA ALA A 289 -13.15 11.90 2.62
C ALA A 289 -11.83 11.41 3.21
N ASP A 290 -11.70 10.09 3.33
CA ASP A 290 -10.47 9.47 3.81
C ASP A 290 -9.35 9.64 2.77
N GLU A 291 -8.28 10.32 3.17
CA GLU A 291 -7.17 10.63 2.25
C GLU A 291 -6.50 9.38 1.66
N SER A 292 -6.49 8.26 2.38
CA SER A 292 -5.95 6.98 1.89
C SER A 292 -6.81 6.39 0.77
N VAL A 293 -8.13 6.54 0.85
CA VAL A 293 -9.09 6.04 -0.14
C VAL A 293 -9.07 6.91 -1.40
N VAL A 294 -8.99 8.23 -1.24
CA VAL A 294 -8.82 9.13 -2.39
C VAL A 294 -7.51 8.82 -3.11
N LEU A 295 -6.42 8.65 -2.36
CA LEU A 295 -5.11 8.35 -2.92
C LEU A 295 -5.07 6.97 -3.63
N ARG A 296 -5.73 5.95 -3.08
CA ARG A 296 -5.93 4.65 -3.75
C ARG A 296 -6.47 4.86 -5.16
N ASP A 297 -7.51 5.67 -5.30
CA ASP A 297 -8.17 5.86 -6.59
C ASP A 297 -7.35 6.73 -7.55
N VAL A 298 -6.52 7.65 -7.05
CA VAL A 298 -5.54 8.39 -7.88
C VAL A 298 -4.48 7.45 -8.46
N PHE A 299 -4.10 6.41 -7.73
CA PHE A 299 -3.24 5.34 -8.25
C PHE A 299 -3.98 4.44 -9.22
N ARG A 300 -5.26 4.14 -8.96
CA ARG A 300 -6.09 3.28 -9.79
C ARG A 300 -6.42 3.90 -11.15
N TYR A 301 -6.85 5.15 -11.19
CA TYR A 301 -7.38 5.78 -12.41
C TYR A 301 -6.36 6.71 -13.10
N ASP A 302 -6.50 6.89 -14.40
CA ASP A 302 -5.61 7.70 -15.23
C ASP A 302 -5.93 9.21 -15.21
N THR A 303 -7.14 9.59 -14.80
CA THR A 303 -7.64 10.96 -14.83
C THR A 303 -7.94 11.49 -13.44
N LEU A 304 -7.38 12.67 -13.14
CA LEU A 304 -7.55 13.37 -11.88
C LEU A 304 -8.05 14.78 -12.13
N ILE A 305 -9.21 15.11 -11.56
CA ILE A 305 -9.79 16.43 -11.57
C ILE A 305 -9.85 16.96 -10.13
N VAL A 306 -9.19 18.08 -9.86
CA VAL A 306 -9.17 18.69 -8.51
C VAL A 306 -9.92 20.01 -8.46
N GLY A 307 -10.85 20.13 -7.51
CA GLY A 307 -11.66 21.32 -7.27
C GLY A 307 -11.35 21.98 -5.93
N ALA A 308 -11.11 23.29 -5.88
CA ALA A 308 -10.93 23.96 -4.58
C ALA A 308 -11.40 25.42 -4.59
N PRO A 309 -12.07 25.90 -3.52
CA PRO A 309 -12.21 27.34 -3.31
C PRO A 309 -10.87 27.94 -2.89
N THR A 310 -10.70 29.24 -3.14
CA THR A 310 -9.62 30.02 -2.55
C THR A 310 -9.85 30.17 -1.04
N TYR A 311 -8.84 29.81 -0.24
CA TYR A 311 -8.86 29.91 1.22
C TYR A 311 -7.60 30.60 1.71
N ASN A 312 -7.74 31.70 2.46
CA ASN A 312 -6.63 32.51 2.98
C ASN A 312 -5.54 32.85 1.93
N GLY A 313 -5.95 33.13 0.69
CA GLY A 313 -5.04 33.45 -0.41
C GLY A 313 -4.32 32.24 -1.04
N GLY A 314 -4.70 31.01 -0.68
CA GLY A 314 -4.16 29.78 -1.24
C GLY A 314 -5.25 28.75 -1.60
N ILE A 315 -4.82 27.51 -1.82
CA ILE A 315 -5.68 26.36 -2.04
C ILE A 315 -6.35 25.98 -0.71
N TYR A 316 -7.62 25.57 -0.74
CA TYR A 316 -8.31 25.00 0.41
C TYR A 316 -7.50 23.84 1.04
N PRO A 317 -7.24 23.83 2.36
CA PRO A 317 -6.21 22.95 2.94
C PRO A 317 -6.38 21.44 2.66
N PRO A 318 -7.58 20.84 2.73
CA PRO A 318 -7.76 19.45 2.33
C PRO A 318 -7.42 19.13 0.87
N ALA A 319 -7.66 20.08 -0.06
CA ALA A 319 -7.24 19.92 -1.45
C ALA A 319 -5.72 20.06 -1.61
N ALA A 320 -5.09 21.00 -0.89
CA ALA A 320 -3.64 21.11 -0.86
C ALA A 320 -2.98 19.83 -0.31
N ARG A 321 -3.56 19.24 0.74
CA ARG A 321 -3.11 17.98 1.34
C ARG A 321 -3.09 16.84 0.32
N LEU A 322 -4.14 16.66 -0.48
CA LEU A 322 -4.16 15.64 -1.54
C LEU A 322 -3.01 15.85 -2.54
N LEU A 323 -2.79 17.09 -2.99
CA LEU A 323 -1.73 17.41 -3.94
C LEU A 323 -0.34 17.12 -3.34
N ASP A 324 -0.13 17.43 -2.06
CA ASP A 324 1.12 17.12 -1.37
C ASP A 324 1.33 15.60 -1.21
N LEU A 325 0.27 14.83 -0.94
CA LEU A 325 0.33 13.37 -0.88
C LEU A 325 0.75 12.74 -2.22
N ILE A 326 0.24 13.29 -3.33
CA ILE A 326 0.59 12.87 -4.69
C ILE A 326 2.05 13.22 -4.99
N ALA A 327 2.49 14.45 -4.66
CA ALA A 327 3.86 14.88 -4.88
C ALA A 327 4.88 14.08 -4.05
N ALA A 328 4.58 13.79 -2.79
CA ALA A 328 5.46 13.02 -1.90
C ALA A 328 5.76 11.61 -2.42
N ARG A 329 4.85 11.06 -3.22
CA ARG A 329 4.95 9.76 -3.87
C ARG A 329 5.51 9.82 -5.29
N CYS A 330 5.86 11.01 -5.78
CA CYS A 330 6.40 11.20 -7.12
C CYS A 330 5.51 10.58 -8.21
N VAL A 331 4.18 10.64 -8.05
CA VAL A 331 3.25 10.10 -9.05
C VAL A 331 3.55 10.80 -10.39
N PRO A 332 3.74 10.05 -11.49
CA PRO A 332 3.98 10.64 -12.81
C PRO A 332 2.70 11.24 -13.38
N GLN A 333 2.81 11.88 -14.54
CA GLN A 333 1.71 12.60 -15.17
C GLN A 333 0.42 11.77 -15.26
N ARG A 334 -0.66 12.37 -14.74
CA ARG A 334 -2.05 11.98 -14.96
C ARG A 334 -2.71 12.90 -15.98
N ASN A 335 -3.84 12.48 -16.51
CA ASN A 335 -4.77 13.39 -17.19
C ASN A 335 -5.32 14.38 -16.14
N PHE A 336 -4.63 15.51 -15.95
CA PHE A 336 -4.87 16.41 -14.83
C PHE A 336 -5.66 17.66 -15.26
N GLY A 337 -6.83 17.84 -14.67
CA GLY A 337 -7.65 19.05 -14.81
C GLY A 337 -7.95 19.66 -13.45
N TRP A 338 -8.19 20.96 -13.39
CA TRP A 338 -8.57 21.58 -12.13
C TRP A 338 -9.52 22.76 -12.31
N PHE A 339 -10.25 23.04 -11.24
CA PHE A 339 -11.22 24.12 -11.19
C PHE A 339 -11.33 24.74 -9.80
N GLY A 340 -11.90 25.92 -9.70
CA GLY A 340 -12.05 26.53 -8.38
C GLY A 340 -13.08 27.64 -8.30
N SER A 341 -13.25 28.14 -7.08
CA SER A 341 -14.08 29.29 -6.82
C SER A 341 -13.40 30.31 -5.91
N PHE A 342 -13.83 31.56 -5.95
CA PHE A 342 -13.33 32.63 -5.09
C PHE A 342 -14.38 33.73 -4.93
N CYS A 343 -14.25 34.61 -3.95
CA CYS A 343 -15.16 35.75 -3.79
C CYS A 343 -14.56 37.06 -4.36
N TRP A 344 -13.46 37.54 -3.79
CA TRP A 344 -12.83 38.82 -4.18
C TRP A 344 -11.43 38.67 -4.80
N ALA A 345 -10.62 37.72 -4.34
CA ALA A 345 -9.28 37.45 -4.87
C ALA A 345 -9.09 35.95 -5.09
N GLY A 346 -8.88 35.54 -6.36
CA GLY A 346 -8.63 34.15 -6.74
C GLY A 346 -7.17 33.74 -6.54
N ALA A 347 -6.97 32.55 -5.99
CA ALA A 347 -5.63 31.97 -5.81
C ALA A 347 -5.59 30.44 -5.97
N ALA A 348 -6.69 29.73 -5.68
CA ALA A 348 -6.71 28.26 -5.73
C ALA A 348 -6.38 27.70 -7.12
N VAL A 349 -6.97 28.25 -8.19
CA VAL A 349 -6.72 27.79 -9.56
C VAL A 349 -5.27 28.02 -9.98
N ARG A 350 -4.70 29.17 -9.60
CA ARG A 350 -3.27 29.45 -9.81
C ARG A 350 -2.38 28.48 -9.03
N GLY A 351 -2.67 28.25 -7.75
CA GLY A 351 -1.90 27.34 -6.90
C GLY A 351 -1.92 25.89 -7.40
N MET A 352 -3.04 25.41 -7.93
CA MET A 352 -3.10 24.08 -8.57
C MET A 352 -2.31 24.03 -9.88
N GLY A 353 -2.25 25.14 -10.62
CA GLY A 353 -1.34 25.29 -11.76
C GLY A 353 0.14 25.26 -11.37
N GLU A 354 0.51 25.90 -10.26
CA GLU A 354 1.87 25.85 -9.69
C GLU A 354 2.24 24.42 -9.27
N PHE A 355 1.30 23.67 -8.70
CA PHE A 355 1.48 22.23 -8.45
C PHE A 355 1.75 21.46 -9.74
N ALA A 356 0.95 21.66 -10.80
CA ALA A 356 1.15 20.98 -12.08
C ALA A 356 2.54 21.30 -12.66
N GLN A 357 2.96 22.57 -12.62
CA GLN A 357 4.30 22.99 -13.06
C GLN A 357 5.41 22.33 -12.25
N ARG A 358 5.28 22.29 -10.91
CA ARG A 358 6.24 21.61 -10.01
C ARG A 358 6.38 20.13 -10.35
N MET A 359 5.26 19.48 -10.66
CA MET A 359 5.21 18.07 -11.06
C MET A 359 5.61 17.83 -12.52
N LYS A 360 5.76 18.90 -13.32
CA LYS A 360 5.95 18.86 -14.78
C LYS A 360 4.80 18.14 -15.50
N TRP A 361 3.58 18.32 -14.99
CA TRP A 361 2.37 17.79 -15.60
C TRP A 361 1.75 18.81 -16.53
N GLU A 362 1.31 18.35 -17.69
CA GLU A 362 0.54 19.17 -18.62
C GLU A 362 -0.96 19.15 -18.25
N PRO A 363 -1.64 20.30 -18.28
CA PRO A 363 -3.09 20.32 -18.13
C PRO A 363 -3.77 19.54 -19.25
N ILE A 364 -4.81 18.78 -18.92
CA ILE A 364 -5.65 18.12 -19.92
C ILE A 364 -6.50 19.12 -20.72
N CYS A 365 -6.91 20.21 -20.08
CA CYS A 365 -7.70 21.30 -20.66
C CYS A 365 -7.51 22.59 -19.86
N ASP A 366 -8.04 23.71 -20.36
CA ASP A 366 -7.99 24.98 -19.65
C ASP A 366 -8.73 24.91 -18.29
N PRO A 367 -8.12 25.37 -17.19
CA PRO A 367 -8.77 25.36 -15.91
C PRO A 367 -9.88 26.41 -15.85
N VAL A 368 -10.90 26.15 -15.03
CA VAL A 368 -12.07 27.04 -14.90
C VAL A 368 -12.20 27.59 -13.49
N GLU A 369 -12.47 28.89 -13.38
CA GLU A 369 -12.58 29.59 -12.10
C GLU A 369 -13.91 30.35 -12.01
N MET A 370 -14.67 30.11 -10.95
CA MET A 370 -15.96 30.73 -10.70
C MET A 370 -15.85 31.83 -9.63
N LYS A 371 -16.34 33.04 -9.95
CA LYS A 371 -16.45 34.12 -8.96
C LYS A 371 -17.79 34.05 -8.23
N GLN A 372 -17.74 34.10 -6.90
CA GLN A 372 -18.87 34.10 -5.96
C GLN A 372 -19.69 32.80 -5.98
N GLY A 373 -20.95 32.88 -6.40
CA GLY A 373 -21.94 31.82 -6.29
C GLY A 373 -22.15 31.07 -7.60
N PHE A 374 -22.51 29.79 -7.50
CA PHE A 374 -22.92 29.02 -8.67
C PHE A 374 -24.21 29.56 -9.27
N SER A 375 -24.25 29.68 -10.60
CA SER A 375 -25.40 30.20 -11.36
C SER A 375 -25.47 29.57 -12.76
N SER A 376 -26.55 29.80 -13.50
CA SER A 376 -26.69 29.30 -14.88
C SER A 376 -25.57 29.75 -15.81
N GLY A 377 -24.96 30.91 -15.57
CA GLY A 377 -23.80 31.39 -16.32
C GLY A 377 -22.55 30.51 -16.14
N CYS A 378 -22.55 29.59 -15.18
CA CYS A 378 -21.46 28.65 -14.95
C CYS A 378 -21.53 27.40 -15.85
N HIS A 379 -22.69 27.15 -16.46
CA HIS A 379 -22.93 25.94 -17.25
C HIS A 379 -22.00 25.85 -18.45
N ASP A 380 -21.81 26.95 -19.17
CA ASP A 380 -21.03 26.95 -20.40
C ASP A 380 -19.56 26.62 -20.15
N PHE A 381 -18.93 27.19 -19.13
CA PHE A 381 -17.54 26.87 -18.84
C PHE A 381 -17.36 25.48 -18.22
N CYS A 382 -18.31 24.97 -17.43
CA CYS A 382 -18.27 23.58 -16.98
C CYS A 382 -18.41 22.60 -18.16
N SER A 383 -19.26 22.92 -19.13
CA SER A 383 -19.44 22.10 -20.34
C SER A 383 -18.18 22.12 -21.20
N ARG A 384 -17.56 23.29 -21.44
CA ARG A 384 -16.28 23.40 -22.15
C ARG A 384 -15.14 22.65 -21.45
N PHE A 385 -15.07 22.72 -20.12
CA PHE A 385 -14.09 21.95 -19.35
C PHE A 385 -14.28 20.44 -19.58
N ALA A 386 -15.52 19.96 -19.53
CA ALA A 386 -15.84 18.56 -19.80
C ALA A 386 -15.56 18.14 -21.24
N ASP A 387 -15.76 19.02 -22.24
CA ASP A 387 -15.35 18.77 -23.63
C ASP A 387 -13.84 18.51 -23.72
N GLY A 388 -13.03 19.39 -23.11
CA GLY A 388 -11.57 19.24 -23.11
C GLY A 388 -11.08 17.95 -22.45
N VAL A 389 -11.73 17.52 -21.36
CA VAL A 389 -11.43 16.21 -20.75
C VAL A 389 -11.86 15.06 -21.67
N ALA A 390 -13.07 15.14 -22.25
CA ALA A 390 -13.62 14.07 -23.10
C ALA A 390 -12.82 13.86 -24.39
N GLU A 391 -12.14 14.87 -24.92
CA GLU A 391 -11.26 14.73 -26.08
C GLU A 391 -10.14 13.70 -25.87
N ARG A 392 -9.67 13.52 -24.63
CA ARG A 392 -8.66 12.50 -24.32
C ARG A 392 -9.22 11.09 -24.22
N PHE A 393 -10.47 10.94 -23.80
CA PHE A 393 -11.15 9.63 -23.72
C PHE A 393 -11.54 9.07 -25.09
N ARG A 394 -11.51 9.88 -26.15
CA ARG A 394 -11.82 9.46 -27.53
C ARG A 394 -10.58 9.02 -28.32
N ARG A 395 -9.38 9.20 -27.78
CA ARG A 395 -8.11 8.77 -28.39
C ARG A 395 -7.70 7.44 -27.79
#